data_AF-A0A482RCQ8-F1
#
_entry.id   AF-A0A482RCQ8-F1
#
_cell.length_a   1.000
_cell.length_b   1.000
_cell.length_c   1.000
_cell.angle_alpha   90.00
_cell.angle_beta   90.00
_cell.angle_gamma   90.00
#
_symmetry.space_group_name_H-M   'P 1'
#
loop_
_entity.id
_entity.type
_entity.pdbx_description
1 polymer ?
#
loop_
_entity_poly.entity_id
_entity_poly.type
_entity_poly.pdbx_seq_one_letter_code
_entity_poly.pdbx_strand_id
1 'polypeptide(L)'
;GARLAARRSFADHHYFTDDDLSDLLRQADAAGVDLVTTAKDAVRIRRPSEVAARFLQRLSVIEIDAVFDLPDIPERIVRATLDAYKA
;
A
#
# COMPACT_ATOMS: atom_id res chain seq x y z
N GLY A 1 11.11 6.43 14.55
CA GLY A 1 9.78 5.85 14.85
C GLY A 1 8.69 6.90 14.67
N ALA A 2 7.41 6.51 14.66
CA ALA A 2 6.28 7.43 14.52
C ALA A 2 5.24 7.20 15.63
N ARG A 3 4.46 8.22 15.97
CA ARG A 3 3.35 8.10 16.92
C ARG A 3 2.04 7.90 16.16
N LEU A 4 1.37 6.77 16.38
CA LEU A 4 0.06 6.52 15.80
C LEU A 4 -0.99 7.39 16.51
N ALA A 5 -1.51 8.41 15.82
CA ALA A 5 -2.52 9.30 16.37
C ALA A 5 -3.95 8.77 16.22
N ALA A 6 -4.24 8.08 15.12
CA ALA A 6 -5.52 7.45 14.83
C ALA A 6 -5.33 6.29 13.83
N ARG A 7 -6.33 5.41 13.71
CA ARG A 7 -6.36 4.33 12.73
C ARG A 7 -7.76 4.12 12.20
N ARG A 8 -7.89 4.00 10.87
CA ARG A 8 -9.09 3.49 10.20
C ARG A 8 -8.74 2.16 9.51
N SER A 9 -9.55 1.13 9.76
CA SER A 9 -9.36 -0.20 9.15
C SER A 9 -10.35 -0.39 8.01
N PHE A 10 -9.90 -1.03 6.94
CA PHE A 10 -10.73 -1.42 5.80
C PHE A 10 -10.60 -2.92 5.57
N ALA A 11 -11.63 -3.53 4.97
CA ALA A 11 -11.57 -4.94 4.57
C ALA A 11 -10.47 -5.15 3.52
N ASP A 12 -9.99 -6.40 3.37
CA ASP A 12 -9.07 -6.65 2.27
C ASP A 12 -9.78 -6.45 0.93
N HIS A 13 -9.03 -5.99 -0.07
CA HIS A 13 -9.55 -5.58 -1.38
C HIS A 13 -10.60 -4.47 -1.33
N HIS A 14 -10.67 -3.69 -0.24
CA HIS A 14 -11.62 -2.58 -0.13
C HIS A 14 -11.50 -1.61 -1.32
N TYR A 15 -12.64 -1.30 -1.91
CA TYR A 15 -12.75 -0.25 -2.92
C TYR A 15 -12.91 1.10 -2.21
N PHE A 16 -11.84 1.88 -2.14
CA PHE A 16 -11.86 3.20 -1.53
C PHE A 16 -12.74 4.14 -2.33
N THR A 17 -13.84 4.61 -1.77
CA THR A 17 -14.72 5.59 -2.44
C THR A 17 -14.16 7.01 -2.30
N ASP A 18 -14.68 7.97 -3.05
CA ASP A 18 -14.28 9.38 -2.89
C ASP A 18 -14.73 9.92 -1.52
N ASP A 19 -15.83 9.41 -0.96
CA ASP A 19 -16.30 9.76 0.38
C ASP A 19 -15.36 9.23 1.47
N ASP A 20 -14.91 7.98 1.37
CA ASP A 20 -13.91 7.41 2.29
C ASP A 20 -12.65 8.28 2.34
N LEU A 21 -12.14 8.68 1.18
CA LEU A 21 -10.92 9.48 1.06
C LEU A 21 -11.13 10.91 1.56
N SER A 22 -12.28 11.50 1.27
CA SER A 22 -12.62 12.86 1.74
C SER A 22 -12.77 12.89 3.26
N ASP A 23 -13.38 11.87 3.85
CA ASP A 23 -13.50 11.74 5.30
C ASP A 23 -12.14 11.62 5.97
N LEU A 24 -11.24 10.80 5.42
CA LEU A 24 -9.89 10.64 5.92
C LEU A 24 -9.08 11.94 5.85
N LEU A 25 -9.20 12.69 4.74
CA LEU A 25 -8.56 14.01 4.62
C LEU A 25 -9.07 14.99 5.68
N ARG A 26 -10.39 15.07 5.87
CA ARG A 26 -10.99 15.94 6.90
C ARG A 26 -10.53 15.57 8.31
N GLN A 27 -10.46 14.28 8.61
CA GLN A 27 -9.97 13.79 9.91
C GLN A 27 -8.49 14.14 10.11
N ALA A 28 -7.67 13.97 9.07
CA ALA A 28 -6.25 14.32 9.11
C ALA A 28 -6.04 15.84 9.33
N ASP A 29 -6.81 16.67 8.63
CA ASP A 29 -6.77 18.13 8.76
C ASP A 29 -7.21 18.59 10.16
N ALA A 30 -8.32 18.05 10.66
CA ALA A 30 -8.84 18.40 11.98
C ALA A 30 -7.88 18.01 13.11
N ALA A 31 -7.12 16.92 12.95
CA ALA A 31 -6.19 16.44 13.95
C ALA A 31 -4.75 16.96 13.74
N GLY A 32 -4.44 17.61 12.60
CA GLY A 32 -3.10 18.04 12.24
C GLY A 32 -2.10 16.88 12.13
N VAL A 33 -2.52 15.77 11.50
CA VAL A 33 -1.72 14.54 11.38
C VAL A 33 -1.47 14.16 9.92
N ASP A 34 -0.39 13.43 9.70
CA ASP A 34 -0.06 12.87 8.39
C ASP A 34 -0.86 11.60 8.10
N LEU A 35 -1.24 11.43 6.83
CA LEU A 35 -1.85 10.20 6.32
C LEU A 35 -0.74 9.23 5.91
N VAL A 36 -0.83 7.99 6.41
CA VAL A 36 0.08 6.91 6.03
C VAL A 36 -0.68 5.65 5.65
N THR A 37 -0.17 4.89 4.69
CA THR A 37 -0.74 3.59 4.32
C THR A 37 0.32 2.64 3.71
N THR A 38 -0.10 1.44 3.31
CA THR A 38 0.74 0.45 2.63
C THR A 38 0.78 0.68 1.11
N ALA A 39 1.83 0.17 0.44
CA ALA A 39 1.94 0.25 -1.02
C ALA A 39 0.73 -0.38 -1.74
N LYS A 40 0.20 -1.48 -1.21
CA LYS A 40 -0.98 -2.19 -1.75
C LYS A 40 -2.20 -1.28 -1.81
N ASP A 41 -2.48 -0.56 -0.73
CA ASP A 41 -3.66 0.31 -0.68
C ASP A 41 -3.46 1.58 -1.50
N ALA A 42 -2.24 2.13 -1.57
CA ALA A 42 -1.94 3.26 -2.44
C ALA A 42 -2.18 2.95 -3.92
N VAL A 43 -1.85 1.73 -4.37
CA VAL A 43 -2.18 1.25 -5.73
C VAL A 43 -3.70 1.21 -5.94
N ARG A 44 -4.47 0.69 -4.97
CA ARG A 44 -5.94 0.62 -5.06
C ARG A 44 -6.62 1.98 -5.07
N ILE A 45 -6.02 2.97 -4.39
CA ILE A 45 -6.52 4.35 -4.37
C ILE A 45 -6.28 5.05 -5.72
N ARG A 46 -5.20 4.72 -6.44
CA ARG A 46 -4.82 5.34 -7.71
C ARG A 46 -5.80 4.99 -8.83
N ARG A 47 -6.81 5.84 -8.98
CA ARG A 47 -7.83 5.78 -10.04
C ARG A 47 -8.12 7.19 -10.59
N PRO A 48 -8.78 7.31 -11.76
CA PRO A 48 -9.26 8.59 -12.28
C PRO A 48 -10.32 9.22 -11.36
N SER A 49 -9.88 10.02 -10.38
CA SER A 49 -10.71 10.85 -9.51
C SER A 49 -9.87 12.00 -8.97
N GLU A 50 -10.43 13.21 -8.95
CA GLU A 50 -9.77 14.39 -8.39
C GLU A 50 -9.51 14.24 -6.89
N VAL A 51 -10.45 13.62 -6.17
CA VAL A 51 -10.33 13.33 -4.74
C VAL A 51 -9.19 12.34 -4.50
N ALA A 52 -9.12 11.28 -5.31
CA ALA A 52 -8.05 10.29 -5.22
C ALA A 52 -6.67 10.92 -5.52
N ALA A 53 -6.57 11.76 -6.54
CA ALA A 53 -5.33 12.46 -6.88
C ALA A 53 -4.86 13.36 -5.73
N ARG A 54 -5.78 14.17 -5.16
CA ARG A 54 -5.49 15.02 -3.99
C ARG A 54 -5.10 14.20 -2.76
N PHE A 55 -5.78 13.07 -2.53
CA PHE A 55 -5.46 12.17 -1.43
C PHE A 55 -4.02 11.63 -1.55
N LEU A 56 -3.66 11.14 -2.73
CA LEU A 56 -2.32 10.60 -3.00
C LEU A 56 -1.20 11.64 -2.87
N GLN A 57 -1.47 12.92 -3.15
CA GLN A 57 -0.49 14.00 -2.94
C GLN A 57 -0.15 14.24 -1.46
N ARG A 58 -1.04 13.87 -0.54
CA ARG A 58 -0.88 14.05 0.91
C ARG A 58 -0.53 12.77 1.66
N LEU A 59 -0.58 11.63 0.97
CA LEU A 59 -0.38 10.32 1.54
C LEU A 59 1.10 9.94 1.50
N SER A 60 1.64 9.50 2.63
CA SER A 60 2.93 8.80 2.67
C SER A 60 2.72 7.29 2.64
N VAL A 61 3.46 6.60 1.78
CA VAL A 61 3.43 5.14 1.69
C VAL A 61 4.57 4.57 2.52
N ILE A 62 4.24 3.63 3.42
CA ILE A 62 5.24 2.87 4.16
C ILE A 62 5.64 1.69 3.29
N GLU A 63 6.82 1.79 2.69
CA GLU A 63 7.45 0.74 1.91
C GLU A 63 8.22 -0.22 2.82
N ILE A 64 8.20 -1.51 2.46
CA ILE A 64 8.99 -2.54 3.11
C ILE A 64 9.63 -3.42 2.03
N ASP A 65 10.84 -3.89 2.30
CA ASP A 65 11.52 -4.84 1.44
C ASP A 65 11.29 -6.27 1.94
N ALA A 66 10.98 -7.18 1.02
CA ALA A 66 11.01 -8.62 1.27
C ALA A 66 12.35 -9.16 0.75
N VAL A 67 13.18 -9.64 1.67
CA VAL A 67 14.50 -10.22 1.36
C VAL A 67 14.49 -11.72 1.58
N PHE A 68 15.16 -12.46 0.71
CA PHE A 68 15.46 -13.88 0.93
C PHE A 68 16.75 -14.00 1.72
N ASP A 69 16.78 -14.90 2.72
CA ASP A 69 17.98 -15.13 3.56
C ASP A 69 19.22 -15.51 2.74
N LEU A 70 19.00 -16.26 1.65
CA LEU A 70 20.02 -16.60 0.68
C LEU A 70 19.71 -15.90 -0.65
N PRO A 71 20.58 -15.00 -1.14
CA PRO A 71 20.30 -14.18 -2.33
C PRO A 71 20.02 -14.97 -3.61
N ASP A 72 20.57 -16.18 -3.75
CA ASP A 72 20.49 -17.03 -4.96
C ASP A 72 19.27 -17.96 -4.97
N ILE A 73 18.57 -18.12 -3.85
CA ILE A 73 17.46 -19.07 -3.72
C ILE A 73 16.31 -18.81 -4.71
N PRO A 74 15.84 -17.57 -4.95
CA PRO A 74 14.74 -17.31 -5.87
C PRO A 74 15.05 -17.83 -7.28
N GLU A 75 16.26 -17.54 -7.78
CA GLU A 75 16.69 -17.99 -9.10
C GLU A 75 16.78 -19.51 -9.18
N ARG A 76 17.31 -20.15 -8.13
CA ARG A 76 17.41 -21.61 -8.07
C ARG A 76 16.05 -22.29 -8.09
N ILE A 77 15.07 -21.77 -7.33
CA ILE A 77 13.71 -22.30 -7.32
C ILE A 77 13.11 -22.22 -8.72
N VAL A 78 13.17 -21.04 -9.35
CA VAL A 78 12.61 -20.82 -10.70
C VAL A 78 13.27 -21.76 -11.72
N ARG A 79 14.60 -21.87 -11.70
CA ARG A 79 15.35 -22.72 -12.64
C ARG A 79 15.00 -24.20 -12.47
N ALA A 80 14.98 -24.70 -11.23
CA ALA A 80 14.64 -26.09 -10.95
C ALA A 80 13.22 -26.45 -11.42
N THR A 81 12.25 -25.54 -11.22
CA THR A 81 10.88 -25.73 -11.71
C THR A 81 10.82 -25.79 -13.24
N LEU A 82 11.55 -24.92 -13.93
CA LEU A 82 11.59 -24.91 -15.40
C LEU A 82 12.25 -26.15 -15.98
N ASP A 83 13.34 -26.61 -15.39
CA ASP A 83 14.05 -27.82 -15.82
C ASP A 83 13.16 -29.06 -15.65
N ALA A 84 12.44 -29.15 -14.53
CA ALA A 84 11.48 -30.22 -14.26
C ALA A 84 10.27 -30.21 -15.20
N TYR A 85 9.82 -29.04 -15.65
CA TYR A 85 8.71 -28.93 -16.61
C TYR A 85 9.10 -29.34 -18.04
N LYS A 86 10.37 -29.16 -18.40
CA LYS A 86 10.88 -29.48 -19.75
C LYS A 86 11.26 -30.95 -19.94
N ALA A 87 11.45 -31.68 -18.84
CA ALA A 87 11.77 -33.10 -18.84
C ALA A 87 10.51 -33.96 -19.08
#